data_AF-A0A8X6FFU3-F1
#
_entry.id   AF-A0A8X6FFU3-F1
#
_cell.length_a   1.000
_cell.length_b   1.000
_cell.length_c   1.000
_cell.angle_alpha   90.00
_cell.angle_beta   90.00
_cell.angle_gamma   90.00
#
_symmetry.space_group_name_H-M   'P 1'
#
loop_
_entity.id
_entity.type
_entity.pdbx_description
1 polymer ?
#
loop_
_entity_poly.entity_id
_entity_poly.type
_entity_poly.pdbx_seq_one_letter_code
_entity_poly.pdbx_strand_id
1 'polypeptide(L)'
;MAKGVKSLVRKFSDIEKQLSGFIAFVDTFTEEDKEVLSLKINQFERLNAKYETVKEEIFTSLSDGEFNNFDGKITTCNEHIEKLEVRLKSLSLKYSKNNNETGSNAVSNVIKPCFRLPELSLPQFNGDIETGFIFKEQFKGIIENCGLNDKQKLQYLQSCSIGIAKHVQTVDDTYDSLFLALEQRFENKRLIINKHINALLMLKYEKFSGDSNVELRNLVDTCTKHLRALKLLKIEHNTFSELLLIQLVMQVLDTETKRLFEMTLESSDIPKWDDFLAFLNKRCLFLENLPSAGTKGKQNFKDYPRHKSFILHTDANIDKKFKLCSLNHDLYNCDKSIHLYK
;
A
#
# COMPACT_ATOMS: atom_id res chain seq x y z
N MET A 1 -18.65 38.04 17.44
CA MET A 1 -17.96 37.39 18.57
C MET A 1 -18.93 36.66 19.52
N ALA A 2 -19.95 37.30 20.10
CA ALA A 2 -20.85 36.68 21.10
C ALA A 2 -21.65 35.41 20.68
N LYS A 3 -21.85 35.15 19.38
CA LYS A 3 -22.53 33.92 18.89
C LYS A 3 -21.62 32.67 18.95
N GLY A 4 -20.31 32.82 18.75
CA GLY A 4 -19.35 31.70 18.77
C GLY A 4 -19.07 31.19 20.19
N VAL A 5 -18.94 32.11 21.15
CA VAL A 5 -18.74 31.76 22.57
C VAL A 5 -19.95 30.98 23.11
N LYS A 6 -21.18 31.41 22.81
CA LYS A 6 -22.40 30.70 23.23
C LYS A 6 -22.52 29.29 22.63
N SER A 7 -22.06 29.08 21.39
CA SER A 7 -22.03 27.72 20.82
C SER A 7 -20.98 26.84 21.49
N LEU A 8 -19.81 27.38 21.83
CA LEU A 8 -18.75 26.66 22.54
C LEU A 8 -19.19 26.25 23.95
N VAL A 9 -19.85 27.16 24.68
CA VAL A 9 -20.44 26.84 26.00
C VAL A 9 -21.41 25.66 25.91
N ARG A 10 -22.26 25.61 24.88
CA ARG A 10 -23.21 24.50 24.70
C ARG A 10 -22.51 23.19 24.38
N LYS A 11 -21.58 23.19 23.41
CA LYS A 11 -20.78 22.00 23.05
C LYS A 11 -20.04 21.45 24.28
N PHE A 12 -19.43 22.34 25.07
CA PHE A 12 -18.68 21.97 26.27
C PHE A 12 -19.60 21.38 27.36
N SER A 13 -20.75 22.00 27.59
CA SER A 13 -21.73 21.49 28.56
C SER A 13 -22.32 20.12 28.16
N ASP A 14 -22.52 19.88 26.86
CA ASP A 14 -22.95 18.58 26.36
C ASP A 14 -21.89 17.49 26.62
N ILE A 15 -20.61 17.83 26.48
CA ILE A 15 -19.49 16.93 26.79
C ILE A 15 -19.42 16.64 28.30
N GLU A 16 -19.53 17.67 29.15
CA GLU A 16 -19.58 17.52 30.62
C GLU A 16 -20.68 16.53 31.03
N LYS A 17 -21.88 16.68 30.48
CA LYS A 17 -23.02 15.81 30.76
C LYS A 17 -22.76 14.36 30.33
N GLN A 18 -22.17 14.17 29.16
CA GLN A 18 -21.85 12.84 28.67
C GLN A 18 -20.73 12.19 29.49
N LEU A 19 -19.71 12.95 29.91
CA LEU A 19 -18.66 12.48 30.83
C LEU A 19 -19.26 12.04 32.17
N SER A 20 -20.15 12.81 32.77
CA SER A 20 -20.85 12.41 34.00
C SER A 20 -21.64 11.11 33.81
N GLY A 21 -22.23 10.89 32.63
CA GLY A 21 -22.90 9.63 32.28
C GLY A 21 -21.94 8.44 32.19
N PHE A 22 -20.72 8.65 31.68
CA PHE A 22 -19.68 7.62 31.69
C PHE A 22 -19.14 7.32 33.09
N ILE A 23 -18.97 8.35 33.92
CA ILE A 23 -18.57 8.17 35.33
C ILE A 23 -19.60 7.31 36.06
N ALA A 24 -20.89 7.65 35.94
CA ALA A 24 -21.96 6.87 36.55
C ALA A 24 -21.94 5.41 36.06
N PHE A 25 -21.79 5.18 34.74
CA PHE A 25 -21.70 3.82 34.19
C PHE A 25 -20.52 3.03 34.76
N VAL A 26 -19.36 3.66 34.86
CA VAL A 26 -18.14 3.00 35.35
C VAL A 26 -18.20 2.74 36.85
N ASP A 27 -18.85 3.61 37.61
CA ASP A 27 -19.06 3.45 39.06
C ASP A 27 -20.11 2.37 39.38
N THR A 28 -21.14 2.21 38.53
CA THR A 28 -22.18 1.17 38.68
C THR A 28 -21.89 -0.11 37.88
N PHE A 29 -20.71 -0.25 37.29
CA PHE A 29 -20.38 -1.37 36.41
C PHE A 29 -20.42 -2.72 37.15
N THR A 30 -21.15 -3.68 36.59
CA THR A 30 -21.23 -5.07 37.10
C THR A 30 -20.71 -6.09 36.10
N GLU A 31 -20.50 -7.35 36.51
CA GLU A 31 -20.00 -8.41 35.61
C GLU A 31 -20.95 -8.69 34.43
N GLU A 32 -22.25 -8.43 34.60
CA GLU A 32 -23.29 -8.58 33.58
C GLU A 32 -23.15 -7.56 32.44
N ASP A 33 -22.49 -6.42 32.70
CA ASP A 33 -22.27 -5.35 31.72
C ASP A 33 -21.02 -5.57 30.84
N LYS A 34 -20.32 -6.70 31.01
CA LYS A 34 -19.07 -7.02 30.31
C LYS A 34 -19.21 -6.93 28.79
N GLU A 35 -20.35 -7.35 28.23
CA GLU A 35 -20.59 -7.30 26.78
C GLU A 35 -20.69 -5.86 26.27
N VAL A 36 -21.22 -4.95 27.10
CA VAL A 36 -21.42 -3.53 26.80
C VAL A 36 -20.15 -2.70 27.06
N LEU A 37 -19.21 -3.21 27.86
CA LEU A 37 -17.95 -2.54 28.19
C LEU A 37 -17.17 -2.11 26.94
N SER A 38 -17.05 -3.01 25.96
CA SER A 38 -16.33 -2.73 24.70
C SER A 38 -16.99 -1.59 23.89
N LEU A 39 -18.32 -1.54 23.87
CA LEU A 39 -19.07 -0.47 23.23
C LEU A 39 -18.90 0.85 23.97
N LYS A 40 -18.92 0.83 25.30
CA LYS A 40 -18.73 2.02 26.14
C LYS A 40 -17.33 2.60 26.01
N ILE A 41 -16.29 1.77 25.89
CA ILE A 41 -14.92 2.22 25.59
C ILE A 41 -14.87 2.97 24.26
N ASN A 42 -15.40 2.39 23.18
CA ASN A 42 -15.43 3.05 21.88
C ASN A 42 -16.23 4.37 21.89
N GLN A 43 -17.34 4.41 22.63
CA GLN A 43 -18.13 5.65 22.77
C GLN A 43 -17.36 6.72 23.57
N PHE A 44 -16.61 6.31 24.59
CA PHE A 44 -15.75 7.20 25.37
C PHE A 44 -14.59 7.77 24.52
N GLU A 45 -13.91 6.95 23.72
CA GLU A 45 -12.84 7.41 22.81
C GLU A 45 -13.34 8.46 21.82
N ARG A 46 -14.52 8.24 21.23
CA ARG A 46 -15.17 9.23 20.35
C ARG A 46 -15.52 10.52 21.07
N LEU A 47 -15.92 10.43 22.32
CA LEU A 47 -16.20 11.60 23.15
C LEU A 47 -14.92 12.37 23.48
N ASN A 48 -13.83 11.66 23.81
CA ASN A 48 -12.54 12.25 24.09
C ASN A 48 -12.00 13.02 22.86
N ALA A 49 -12.12 12.44 21.67
CA ALA A 49 -11.75 13.13 20.42
C ALA A 49 -12.56 14.43 20.21
N LYS A 50 -13.87 14.41 20.47
CA LYS A 50 -14.72 15.62 20.40
C LYS A 50 -14.32 16.67 21.44
N TYR A 51 -13.93 16.23 22.63
CA TYR A 51 -13.46 17.12 23.69
C TYR A 51 -12.18 17.83 23.29
N GLU A 52 -11.17 17.12 22.78
CA GLU A 52 -9.92 17.76 22.33
C GLU A 52 -10.17 18.75 21.18
N THR A 53 -11.06 18.44 20.23
CA THR A 53 -11.43 19.41 19.18
C THR A 53 -12.07 20.68 19.75
N VAL A 54 -13.00 20.55 20.70
CA VAL A 54 -13.66 21.71 21.33
C VAL A 54 -12.67 22.50 22.20
N LYS A 55 -11.74 21.83 22.87
CA LYS A 55 -10.68 22.44 23.66
C LYS A 55 -9.74 23.27 22.78
N GLU A 56 -9.30 22.74 21.64
CA GLU A 56 -8.53 23.49 20.65
C GLU A 56 -9.31 24.70 20.08
N GLU A 57 -10.61 24.53 19.79
CA GLU A 57 -11.47 25.65 19.37
C GLU A 57 -11.53 26.76 20.45
N ILE A 58 -11.59 26.40 21.74
CA ILE A 58 -11.57 27.34 22.86
C ILE A 58 -10.22 28.06 22.95
N PHE A 59 -9.09 27.34 22.87
CA PHE A 59 -7.74 27.92 22.94
C PHE A 59 -7.44 28.88 21.79
N THR A 60 -7.98 28.62 20.59
CA THR A 60 -7.70 29.41 19.39
C THR A 60 -8.65 30.59 19.19
N SER A 61 -9.88 30.50 19.72
CA SER A 61 -10.96 31.44 19.38
C SER A 61 -11.35 32.41 20.49
N LEU A 62 -10.89 32.21 21.73
CA LEU A 62 -11.27 33.04 22.88
C LEU A 62 -10.16 33.98 23.33
N SER A 63 -10.56 35.14 23.86
CA SER A 63 -9.67 36.08 24.55
C SER A 63 -9.38 35.62 25.98
N ASP A 64 -8.26 36.07 26.57
CA ASP A 64 -7.80 35.65 27.92
C ASP A 64 -8.89 35.80 29.01
N GLY A 65 -9.72 36.84 28.93
CA GLY A 65 -10.82 37.06 29.88
C GLY A 65 -11.99 36.07 29.72
N GLU A 66 -12.25 35.59 28.50
CA GLU A 66 -13.28 34.59 28.21
C GLU A 66 -12.80 33.17 28.50
N PHE A 67 -11.50 32.92 28.31
CA PHE A 67 -10.84 31.65 28.59
C PHE A 67 -10.89 31.29 30.08
N ASN A 68 -10.72 32.25 30.98
CA ASN A 68 -10.80 32.04 32.43
C ASN A 68 -12.12 31.39 32.89
N ASN A 69 -13.22 31.57 32.15
CA ASN A 69 -14.50 30.93 32.45
C ASN A 69 -14.54 29.43 32.09
N PHE A 70 -13.65 28.99 31.21
CA PHE A 70 -13.52 27.60 30.77
C PHE A 70 -12.35 26.88 31.43
N ASP A 71 -11.33 27.59 31.89
CA ASP A 71 -10.11 27.00 32.45
C ASP A 71 -10.41 25.99 33.58
N GLY A 72 -11.21 26.39 34.58
CA GLY A 72 -11.65 25.49 35.66
C GLY A 72 -12.56 24.32 35.21
N LYS A 73 -13.24 24.47 34.06
CA LYS A 73 -14.07 23.40 33.49
C LYS A 73 -13.26 22.41 32.65
N ILE A 74 -12.21 22.91 32.00
CA ILE A 74 -11.24 22.11 31.23
C ILE A 74 -10.42 21.26 32.20
N THR A 75 -9.96 21.81 33.31
CA THR A 75 -9.22 21.05 34.34
C THR A 75 -10.08 19.90 34.90
N THR A 76 -11.31 20.19 35.32
CA THR A 76 -12.23 19.16 35.83
C THR A 76 -12.59 18.09 34.79
N CYS A 77 -12.78 18.47 33.52
CA CYS A 77 -13.00 17.50 32.45
C CYS A 77 -11.76 16.62 32.18
N ASN A 78 -10.56 17.19 32.18
CA ASN A 78 -9.32 16.42 32.02
C ASN A 78 -9.15 15.38 33.14
N GLU A 79 -9.39 15.76 34.40
CA GLU A 79 -9.35 14.84 35.54
C GLU A 79 -10.35 13.70 35.41
N HIS A 80 -11.58 13.99 34.97
CA HIS A 80 -12.59 12.97 34.71
C HIS A 80 -12.22 12.02 33.58
N ILE A 81 -11.65 12.53 32.48
CA ILE A 81 -11.19 11.73 31.34
C ILE A 81 -10.06 10.79 31.77
N GLU A 82 -9.06 11.29 32.49
CA GLU A 82 -7.94 10.48 32.98
C GLU A 82 -8.43 9.36 33.92
N LYS A 83 -9.32 9.69 34.87
CA LYS A 83 -9.92 8.71 35.78
C LYS A 83 -10.71 7.63 35.03
N LEU A 84 -11.49 8.02 34.03
CA LEU A 84 -12.26 7.10 33.19
C LEU A 84 -11.35 6.21 32.35
N GLU A 85 -10.30 6.75 31.75
CA GLU A 85 -9.35 5.98 30.95
C GLU A 85 -8.69 4.86 31.75
N VAL A 86 -8.15 5.21 32.94
CA VAL A 86 -7.49 4.23 33.82
C VAL A 86 -8.47 3.13 34.21
N ARG A 87 -9.70 3.51 34.58
CA ARG A 87 -10.71 2.56 35.05
C ARG A 87 -11.21 1.66 33.91
N LEU A 88 -11.50 2.21 32.73
CA LEU A 88 -11.91 1.46 31.55
C LEU A 88 -10.81 0.50 31.05
N LYS A 89 -9.55 0.95 31.00
CA LYS A 89 -8.40 0.08 30.69
C LYS A 89 -8.27 -1.06 31.71
N SER A 90 -8.46 -0.78 33.01
CA SER A 90 -8.41 -1.80 34.06
C SER A 90 -9.53 -2.84 33.94
N LEU A 91 -10.75 -2.42 33.60
CA LEU A 91 -11.89 -3.33 33.38
C LEU A 91 -11.69 -4.16 32.11
N SER A 92 -11.20 -3.55 31.04
CA SER A 92 -10.88 -4.26 29.79
C SER A 92 -9.85 -5.37 30.01
N LEU A 93 -8.78 -5.10 30.78
CA LEU A 93 -7.75 -6.10 31.08
C LEU A 93 -8.26 -7.25 31.97
N LYS A 94 -9.13 -6.94 32.95
CA LYS A 94 -9.76 -7.97 33.81
C LYS A 94 -10.62 -8.93 33.00
N TYR A 95 -11.39 -8.41 32.04
CA TYR A 95 -12.40 -9.19 31.34
C TYR A 95 -11.96 -9.74 29.97
N SER A 96 -10.80 -9.31 29.44
CA SER A 96 -10.20 -9.84 28.20
C SER A 96 -9.49 -11.20 28.36
N LYS A 97 -9.31 -11.71 29.60
CA LYS A 97 -8.54 -12.95 29.86
C LYS A 97 -9.31 -14.28 29.77
N ASN A 98 -10.60 -14.28 29.46
CA ASN A 98 -11.44 -15.49 29.61
C ASN A 98 -11.96 -16.15 28.32
N ASN A 99 -11.29 -16.01 27.18
CA ASN A 99 -11.66 -16.77 25.98
C ASN A 99 -10.51 -17.65 25.51
N ASN A 100 -10.33 -18.78 26.20
CA ASN A 100 -9.79 -20.01 25.64
C ASN A 100 -10.38 -21.16 26.47
N GLU A 101 -11.56 -21.64 26.09
CA GLU A 101 -11.94 -23.06 26.10
C GLU A 101 -13.37 -23.25 25.56
N THR A 102 -13.43 -24.01 24.45
CA THR A 102 -14.46 -24.96 24.01
C THR A 102 -15.95 -24.57 23.85
N GLY A 103 -16.47 -24.77 22.62
CA GLY A 103 -17.79 -25.38 22.40
C GLY A 103 -18.84 -24.54 21.66
N SER A 104 -19.22 -25.01 20.46
CA SER A 104 -20.25 -24.50 19.55
C SER A 104 -21.58 -24.04 20.17
N ASN A 105 -22.15 -22.95 19.63
CA ASN A 105 -23.43 -22.99 18.89
C ASN A 105 -23.76 -21.64 18.25
N ALA A 106 -24.34 -21.72 17.05
CA ALA A 106 -24.61 -20.62 16.14
C ALA A 106 -25.73 -19.69 16.63
N VAL A 107 -25.50 -18.37 16.55
CA VAL A 107 -26.46 -17.40 15.98
C VAL A 107 -25.66 -16.34 15.24
N SER A 108 -25.83 -16.33 13.93
CA SER A 108 -25.25 -15.37 13.01
C SER A 108 -25.88 -13.99 13.22
N ASN A 109 -25.18 -13.08 13.89
CA ASN A 109 -25.35 -11.66 13.63
C ASN A 109 -24.00 -11.14 13.14
N VAL A 110 -24.03 -10.62 11.91
CA VAL A 110 -22.87 -10.23 11.10
C VAL A 110 -22.02 -9.22 11.88
N ILE A 111 -21.04 -9.74 12.59
CA ILE A 111 -19.84 -9.02 12.99
C ILE A 111 -19.23 -8.55 11.68
N LYS A 112 -19.31 -7.26 11.36
CA LYS A 112 -18.33 -6.67 10.46
C LYS A 112 -16.99 -6.98 11.12
N PRO A 113 -16.08 -7.75 10.49
CA PRO A 113 -14.77 -7.94 11.06
C PRO A 113 -14.18 -6.54 11.21
N CYS A 114 -14.01 -6.09 12.46
CA CYS A 114 -13.08 -5.03 12.73
C CYS A 114 -11.73 -5.67 12.45
N PHE A 115 -11.30 -5.59 11.19
CA PHE A 115 -9.95 -5.87 10.77
C PHE A 115 -9.06 -5.05 11.70
N ARG A 116 -8.52 -5.68 12.75
CA ARG A 116 -7.38 -5.11 13.45
C ARG A 116 -6.31 -5.02 12.37
N LEU A 117 -5.96 -3.78 12.03
CA LEU A 117 -4.80 -3.54 11.19
C LEU A 117 -3.63 -4.30 11.83
N PRO A 118 -2.79 -4.98 11.04
CA PRO A 118 -1.59 -5.60 11.56
C PRO A 118 -0.86 -4.60 12.45
N GLU A 119 -0.48 -5.03 13.65
CA GLU A 119 0.32 -4.23 14.56
C GLU A 119 1.56 -3.76 13.80
N LEU A 120 1.77 -2.44 13.72
CA LEU A 120 2.80 -1.85 12.88
C LEU A 120 4.16 -2.28 13.44
N SER A 121 4.75 -3.32 12.85
CA SER A 121 6.07 -3.80 13.22
C SER A 121 7.09 -2.72 12.91
N LEU A 122 8.03 -2.48 13.82
CA LEU A 122 9.14 -1.58 13.56
C LEU A 122 9.87 -1.99 12.26
N PRO A 123 10.27 -1.02 11.44
CA PRO A 123 10.94 -1.32 10.19
C PRO A 123 12.27 -2.03 10.49
N GLN A 124 12.60 -3.06 9.73
CA GLN A 124 13.86 -3.78 9.88
C GLN A 124 14.87 -3.29 8.86
N PHE A 125 16.12 -3.18 9.27
CA PHE A 125 17.21 -2.73 8.41
C PHE A 125 18.33 -3.76 8.34
N ASN A 126 18.58 -4.29 7.15
CA ASN A 126 19.60 -5.32 6.91
C ASN A 126 20.95 -4.75 6.43
N GLY A 127 21.04 -3.44 6.22
CA GLY A 127 22.21 -2.79 5.60
C GLY A 127 22.06 -2.53 4.10
N ASP A 128 20.88 -2.72 3.51
CA ASP A 128 20.66 -2.37 2.10
C ASP A 128 20.59 -0.85 1.91
N ILE A 129 21.49 -0.37 1.06
CA ILE A 129 21.75 1.04 0.81
C ILE A 129 20.55 1.71 0.09
N GLU A 130 19.70 0.97 -0.63
CA GLU A 130 18.46 1.52 -1.24
C GLU A 130 17.37 1.81 -0.21
N THR A 131 17.24 0.93 0.79
CA THR A 131 16.17 1.01 1.79
C THR A 131 16.61 1.75 3.05
N GLY A 132 17.90 2.05 3.21
CA GLY A 132 18.45 2.76 4.37
C GLY A 132 17.82 4.13 4.63
N PHE A 133 17.60 4.93 3.57
CA PHE A 133 16.94 6.23 3.71
C PHE A 133 15.48 6.07 4.19
N ILE A 134 14.73 5.13 3.60
CA ILE A 134 13.33 4.87 3.96
C ILE A 134 13.24 4.37 5.42
N PHE A 135 14.11 3.43 5.79
CA PHE A 135 14.22 2.94 7.16
C PHE A 135 14.45 4.09 8.13
N LYS A 136 15.40 4.97 7.83
CA LYS A 136 15.75 6.12 8.68
C LYS A 136 14.57 7.07 8.88
N GLU A 137 13.88 7.45 7.81
CA GLU A 137 12.71 8.35 7.91
C GLU A 137 11.58 7.70 8.72
N GLN A 138 11.27 6.43 8.45
CA GLN A 138 10.24 5.70 9.17
C GLN A 138 10.59 5.53 10.65
N PHE A 139 11.82 5.13 10.94
CA PHE A 139 12.29 4.87 12.28
C PHE A 139 12.34 6.16 13.12
N LYS A 140 12.83 7.28 12.58
CA LYS A 140 12.76 8.59 13.25
C LYS A 140 11.32 9.01 13.50
N GLY A 141 10.45 8.93 12.49
CA GLY A 141 9.04 9.31 12.62
C GLY A 141 8.29 8.48 13.67
N ILE A 142 8.64 7.21 13.86
CA ILE A 142 8.06 6.40 14.93
C ILE A 142 8.62 6.81 16.29
N ILE A 143 9.94 6.88 16.44
CA ILE A 143 10.58 7.06 17.75
C ILE A 143 10.45 8.47 18.31
N GLU A 144 10.42 9.50 17.47
CA GLU A 144 10.21 10.89 17.89
C GLU A 144 8.83 11.09 18.53
N ASN A 145 7.83 10.30 18.11
CA ASN A 145 6.45 10.38 18.61
C ASN A 145 6.16 9.49 19.83
N CYS A 146 7.10 8.64 20.25
CA CYS A 146 6.88 7.66 21.31
C CYS A 146 7.32 8.10 22.72
N GLY A 147 7.90 9.30 22.88
CA GLY A 147 8.34 9.80 24.20
C GLY A 147 9.37 8.92 24.91
N LEU A 148 10.17 8.16 24.15
CA LEU A 148 11.13 7.17 24.69
C LEU A 148 12.40 7.85 25.23
N ASN A 149 12.99 7.25 26.26
CA ASN A 149 14.32 7.64 26.75
C ASN A 149 15.43 7.06 25.85
N ASP A 150 16.61 7.67 25.82
CA ASP A 150 17.68 7.35 24.86
C ASP A 150 18.17 5.90 24.96
N LYS A 151 18.16 5.31 26.16
CA LYS A 151 18.46 3.87 26.33
C LYS A 151 17.43 2.96 25.64
N GLN A 152 16.16 3.34 25.68
CA GLN A 152 15.09 2.59 25.01
C GLN A 152 15.20 2.76 23.50
N LYS A 153 15.46 3.98 23.01
CA LYS A 153 15.72 4.24 21.58
C LYS A 153 16.87 3.40 21.04
N LEU A 154 17.96 3.30 21.80
CA LEU A 154 19.11 2.45 21.44
C LEU A 154 18.71 0.97 21.34
N GLN A 155 17.97 0.44 22.32
CA GLN A 155 17.51 -0.95 22.29
C GLN A 155 16.60 -1.24 21.09
N TYR A 156 15.71 -0.31 20.75
CA TYR A 156 14.87 -0.42 19.55
C TYR A 156 15.69 -0.33 18.26
N LEU A 157 16.68 0.56 18.17
CA LEU A 157 17.56 0.66 17.01
C LEU A 157 18.36 -0.64 16.79
N GLN A 158 18.85 -1.23 17.87
CA GLN A 158 19.56 -2.51 17.85
C GLN A 158 18.65 -3.68 17.45
N SER A 159 17.39 -3.70 17.92
CA SER A 159 16.45 -4.77 17.56
C SER A 159 15.97 -4.68 16.11
N CYS A 160 15.90 -3.47 15.56
CA CYS A 160 15.56 -3.23 14.16
C CYS A 160 16.73 -3.48 13.20
N SER A 161 17.97 -3.42 13.71
CA SER A 161 19.18 -3.69 12.92
C SER A 161 19.41 -5.19 12.80
N ILE A 162 19.26 -5.72 11.59
CA ILE A 162 19.44 -7.12 11.24
C ILE A 162 20.58 -7.29 10.23
N GLY A 163 21.01 -8.52 9.96
CA GLY A 163 22.03 -8.81 8.95
C GLY A 163 23.34 -8.04 9.17
N ILE A 164 23.82 -7.38 8.12
CA ILE A 164 25.11 -6.66 8.12
C ILE A 164 25.04 -5.40 9.00
N ALA A 165 23.86 -4.77 9.11
CA ALA A 165 23.66 -3.60 9.96
C ALA A 165 23.80 -3.91 11.45
N LYS A 166 23.50 -5.15 11.88
CA LYS A 166 23.69 -5.58 13.28
C LYS A 166 25.17 -5.61 13.71
N HIS A 167 26.09 -5.73 12.75
CA HIS A 167 27.53 -5.81 12.99
C HIS A 167 28.24 -4.45 12.92
N VAL A 168 27.49 -3.34 12.96
CA VAL A 168 28.10 -2.01 13.09
C VAL A 168 28.60 -1.82 14.51
N GLN A 169 29.89 -1.50 14.61
CA GLN A 169 30.52 -1.15 15.88
C GLN A 169 30.41 0.35 16.09
N THR A 170 30.18 0.76 17.33
CA THR A 170 30.10 2.16 17.75
C THR A 170 31.26 2.52 18.66
N VAL A 171 31.55 3.81 18.73
CA VAL A 171 32.55 4.33 19.67
C VAL A 171 31.97 4.39 21.09
N ASP A 172 30.68 4.72 21.19
CA ASP A 172 29.93 4.81 22.45
C ASP A 172 28.63 3.99 22.39
N ASP A 173 28.16 3.51 23.54
CA ASP A 173 26.87 2.81 23.68
C ASP A 173 25.70 3.80 23.83
N THR A 174 25.58 4.73 22.87
CA THR A 174 24.52 5.73 22.82
C THR A 174 23.71 5.61 21.54
N TYR A 175 22.44 6.05 21.60
CA TYR A 175 21.55 6.10 20.44
C TYR A 175 22.19 6.87 19.28
N ASP A 176 22.69 8.07 19.55
CA ASP A 176 23.27 8.95 18.54
C ASP A 176 24.53 8.35 17.91
N SER A 177 25.39 7.69 18.69
CA SER A 177 26.62 7.05 18.19
C SER A 177 26.29 5.88 17.25
N LEU A 178 25.32 5.03 17.61
CA LEU A 178 24.87 3.93 16.75
C LEU A 178 24.17 4.42 15.49
N PHE A 179 23.31 5.42 15.63
CA PHE A 179 22.60 5.99 14.51
C PHE A 179 23.57 6.62 13.50
N LEU A 180 24.55 7.39 13.98
CA LEU A 180 25.56 8.01 13.15
C LEU A 180 26.49 6.97 12.50
N ALA A 181 26.87 5.90 13.21
CA ALA A 181 27.69 4.83 12.64
C ALA A 181 26.96 4.08 11.50
N LEU A 182 25.64 3.85 11.66
CA LEU A 182 24.79 3.29 10.60
C LEU A 182 24.71 4.23 9.39
N GLU A 183 24.53 5.52 9.62
CA GLU A 183 24.53 6.53 8.56
C GLU A 183 25.87 6.54 7.81
N GLN A 184 27.00 6.62 8.49
CA GLN A 184 28.32 6.66 7.85
C GLN A 184 28.61 5.43 7.00
N ARG A 185 28.21 4.25 7.48
CA ARG A 185 28.49 2.99 6.80
C ARG A 185 27.56 2.74 5.61
N PHE A 186 26.27 3.07 5.74
CA PHE A 186 25.26 2.69 4.75
C PHE A 186 24.69 3.86 3.94
N GLU A 187 24.85 5.12 4.37
CA GLU A 187 24.44 6.32 3.63
C GLU A 187 25.59 6.94 2.83
N ASN A 188 26.43 6.10 2.20
CA ASN A 188 27.37 6.60 1.22
C ASN A 188 26.63 7.05 -0.04
N LYS A 189 26.35 8.36 -0.13
CA LYS A 189 25.63 9.00 -1.24
C LYS A 189 26.18 8.57 -2.60
N ARG A 190 27.51 8.51 -2.76
CA ARG A 190 28.14 8.12 -4.03
C ARG A 190 27.76 6.69 -4.42
N LEU A 191 27.74 5.76 -3.47
CA LEU A 191 27.35 4.36 -3.73
C LEU A 191 25.86 4.26 -4.07
N ILE A 192 24.99 4.98 -3.35
CA ILE A 192 23.55 5.02 -3.63
C ILE A 192 23.29 5.50 -5.07
N ILE A 193 23.90 6.63 -5.43
CA ILE A 193 23.78 7.25 -6.75
C ILE A 193 24.26 6.27 -7.83
N ASN A 194 25.45 5.70 -7.66
CA ASN A 194 26.01 4.74 -8.61
C ASN A 194 25.10 3.52 -8.77
N LYS A 195 24.49 3.02 -7.69
CA LYS A 195 23.57 1.87 -7.75
C LYS A 195 22.34 2.19 -8.60
N HIS A 196 21.70 3.35 -8.38
CA HIS A 196 20.54 3.77 -9.16
C HIS A 196 20.87 4.07 -10.63
N ILE A 197 21.99 4.75 -10.91
CA ILE A 197 22.44 5.00 -12.29
C ILE A 197 22.76 3.68 -12.98
N ASN A 198 23.49 2.79 -12.33
CA ASN A 198 23.82 1.48 -12.91
C ASN A 198 22.55 0.67 -13.18
N ALA A 199 21.56 0.68 -12.28
CA ALA A 199 20.29 0.00 -12.52
C ALA A 199 19.59 0.54 -13.79
N LEU A 200 19.52 1.86 -13.98
CA LEU A 200 18.98 2.47 -15.19
C LEU A 200 19.77 2.09 -16.45
N LEU A 201 21.10 2.07 -16.38
CA LEU A 201 21.95 1.68 -17.52
C LEU A 201 21.84 0.20 -17.88
N MET A 202 21.47 -0.64 -16.91
CA MET A 202 21.34 -2.09 -17.09
C MET A 202 19.98 -2.48 -17.68
N LEU A 203 19.00 -1.58 -17.74
CA LEU A 203 17.68 -1.82 -18.34
C LEU A 203 17.77 -2.38 -19.76
N LYS A 204 18.75 -1.92 -20.56
CA LYS A 204 18.98 -2.40 -21.94
C LYS A 204 19.26 -3.90 -22.07
N TYR A 205 19.62 -4.57 -20.96
CA TYR A 205 19.90 -6.00 -20.93
C TYR A 205 18.71 -6.83 -20.42
N GLU A 206 17.60 -6.18 -20.03
CA GLU A 206 16.39 -6.87 -19.63
C GLU A 206 15.70 -7.48 -20.86
N LYS A 207 15.23 -8.72 -20.70
CA LYS A 207 14.48 -9.41 -21.75
C LYS A 207 13.07 -8.85 -21.78
N PHE A 208 12.76 -8.13 -22.84
CA PHE A 208 11.43 -7.57 -23.08
C PHE A 208 10.76 -8.34 -24.23
N SER A 209 9.64 -8.97 -23.96
CA SER A 209 8.89 -9.79 -24.92
C SER A 209 7.80 -9.03 -25.67
N GLY A 210 7.63 -7.73 -25.42
CA GLY A 210 6.81 -6.81 -26.23
C GLY A 210 5.31 -6.91 -26.05
N ASP A 211 4.81 -8.13 -25.88
CA ASP A 211 3.37 -8.41 -25.80
C ASP A 211 2.87 -8.50 -24.35
N SER A 212 3.75 -8.30 -23.36
CA SER A 212 3.43 -8.42 -21.94
C SER A 212 3.25 -7.04 -21.31
N ASN A 213 2.00 -6.71 -20.95
CA ASN A 213 1.72 -5.54 -20.11
C ASN A 213 2.55 -5.56 -18.81
N VAL A 214 2.71 -6.73 -18.19
CA VAL A 214 3.43 -6.86 -16.91
C VAL A 214 4.88 -6.40 -17.06
N GLU A 215 5.53 -6.76 -18.17
CA GLU A 215 6.91 -6.35 -18.43
C GLU A 215 7.02 -4.84 -18.67
N LEU A 216 6.08 -4.26 -19.43
CA LEU A 216 6.07 -2.82 -19.70
C LEU A 216 5.81 -2.02 -18.42
N ARG A 217 4.86 -2.47 -17.60
CA ARG A 217 4.57 -1.88 -16.29
C ARG A 217 5.80 -1.93 -15.38
N ASN A 218 6.45 -3.10 -15.28
CA ASN A 218 7.66 -3.25 -14.49
C ASN A 218 8.80 -2.34 -14.96
N LEU A 219 8.96 -2.14 -16.27
CA LEU A 219 9.95 -1.22 -16.83
C LEU A 219 9.68 0.23 -16.41
N VAL A 220 8.43 0.69 -16.52
CA VAL A 220 8.01 2.04 -16.11
C VAL A 220 8.19 2.22 -14.60
N ASP A 221 7.78 1.24 -13.80
CA ASP A 221 7.90 1.27 -12.34
C ASP A 221 9.37 1.27 -11.90
N THR A 222 10.24 0.55 -12.61
CA THR A 222 11.69 0.53 -12.33
C THR A 222 12.34 1.87 -12.66
N CYS A 223 12.02 2.47 -13.81
CA CYS A 223 12.51 3.80 -14.18
C CYS A 223 12.06 4.85 -13.16
N THR A 224 10.76 4.89 -12.84
CA THR A 224 10.20 5.84 -11.87
C THR A 224 10.79 5.67 -10.48
N LYS A 225 10.96 4.43 -10.00
CA LYS A 225 11.61 4.13 -8.71
C LYS A 225 12.99 4.76 -8.63
N HIS A 226 13.85 4.51 -9.62
CA HIS A 226 15.24 4.99 -9.60
C HIS A 226 15.35 6.51 -9.78
N LEU A 227 14.55 7.11 -10.66
CA LEU A 227 14.53 8.56 -10.81
C LEU A 227 14.00 9.27 -9.58
N ARG A 228 12.96 8.73 -8.94
CA ARG A 228 12.44 9.26 -7.68
C ARG A 228 13.50 9.23 -6.59
N ALA A 229 14.25 8.13 -6.49
CA ALA A 229 15.33 8.01 -5.50
C ALA A 229 16.46 9.01 -5.78
N LEU A 230 16.85 9.22 -7.04
CA LEU A 230 17.84 10.24 -7.43
C LEU A 230 17.34 11.66 -7.12
N LYS A 231 16.05 11.95 -7.35
CA LYS A 231 15.43 13.22 -6.99
C LYS A 231 15.45 13.49 -5.49
N LEU A 232 15.20 12.49 -4.65
CA LEU A 232 15.33 12.59 -3.19
C LEU A 232 16.76 12.91 -2.76
N LEU A 233 17.76 12.47 -3.53
CA LEU A 233 19.17 12.81 -3.34
C LEU A 233 19.56 14.16 -3.94
N LYS A 234 18.57 14.96 -4.39
CA LYS A 234 18.75 16.27 -5.05
C LYS A 234 19.53 16.19 -6.36
N ILE A 235 19.43 15.07 -7.07
CA ILE A 235 19.95 14.92 -8.43
C ILE A 235 18.77 15.02 -9.38
N GLU A 236 18.63 16.20 -9.98
CA GLU A 236 17.59 16.46 -10.98
C GLU A 236 18.12 16.14 -12.38
N HIS A 237 17.24 15.64 -13.23
CA HIS A 237 17.55 15.47 -14.65
C HIS A 237 17.39 16.82 -15.37
N ASN A 238 18.22 17.03 -16.39
CA ASN A 238 18.10 18.14 -17.31
C ASN A 238 17.65 17.59 -18.67
N THR A 239 17.38 18.47 -19.63
CA THR A 239 16.94 18.07 -20.97
C THR A 239 17.87 17.03 -21.62
N PHE A 240 19.18 17.12 -21.41
CA PHE A 240 20.12 16.12 -21.95
C PHE A 240 19.95 14.75 -21.30
N SER A 241 19.85 14.68 -19.97
CA SER A 241 19.68 13.39 -19.29
C SER A 241 18.29 12.79 -19.49
N GLU A 242 17.25 13.61 -19.67
CA GLU A 242 15.93 13.16 -20.13
C GLU A 242 16.02 12.47 -21.49
N LEU A 243 16.69 13.10 -22.47
CA LEU A 243 16.86 12.52 -23.80
C LEU A 243 17.66 11.22 -23.76
N LEU A 244 18.75 11.16 -22.98
CA LEU A 244 19.51 9.92 -22.79
C LEU A 244 18.64 8.81 -22.20
N LEU A 245 17.80 9.14 -21.22
CA LEU A 245 16.93 8.18 -20.56
C LEU A 245 15.83 7.67 -21.52
N ILE A 246 15.21 8.54 -22.31
CA ILE A 246 14.27 8.15 -23.37
C ILE A 246 14.97 7.16 -24.31
N GLN A 247 16.18 7.48 -24.79
CA GLN A 247 16.92 6.61 -25.70
C GLN A 247 17.27 5.25 -25.06
N LEU A 248 17.62 5.21 -23.77
CA LEU A 248 17.86 3.95 -23.05
C LEU A 248 16.62 3.08 -22.98
N VAL A 249 15.45 3.66 -22.64
CA VAL A 249 14.19 2.92 -22.58
C VAL A 249 13.76 2.48 -23.98
N MET A 250 13.91 3.33 -25.00
CA MET A 250 13.64 2.99 -26.39
C MET A 250 14.45 1.81 -26.91
N GLN A 251 15.63 1.50 -26.36
CA GLN A 251 16.38 0.30 -26.72
C GLN A 251 15.71 -1.00 -26.22
N VAL A 252 14.98 -0.92 -25.10
CA VAL A 252 14.30 -2.06 -24.46
C VAL A 252 12.93 -2.33 -25.07
N LEU A 253 12.20 -1.28 -25.45
CA LEU A 253 10.83 -1.40 -25.95
C LEU A 253 10.72 -2.29 -27.19
N ASP A 254 9.53 -2.82 -27.43
CA ASP A 254 9.21 -3.55 -28.65
C ASP A 254 8.95 -2.61 -29.83
N THR A 255 8.94 -3.19 -31.03
CA THR A 255 8.81 -2.43 -32.28
C THR A 255 7.46 -1.72 -32.38
N GLU A 256 6.38 -2.33 -31.89
CA GLU A 256 5.04 -1.73 -31.94
C GLU A 256 4.97 -0.51 -31.02
N THR A 257 5.41 -0.65 -29.77
CA THR A 257 5.40 0.46 -28.81
C THR A 257 6.28 1.62 -29.27
N LYS A 258 7.47 1.35 -29.85
CA LYS A 258 8.31 2.40 -30.46
C LYS A 258 7.58 3.14 -31.57
N ARG A 259 6.96 2.39 -32.50
CA ARG A 259 6.21 2.98 -33.62
C ARG A 259 5.07 3.87 -33.12
N LEU A 260 4.31 3.39 -32.13
CA LEU A 260 3.22 4.15 -31.54
C LEU A 260 3.70 5.43 -30.87
N PHE A 261 4.87 5.41 -30.21
CA PHE A 261 5.45 6.60 -29.63
C PHE A 261 5.83 7.63 -30.69
N GLU A 262 6.52 7.21 -31.75
CA GLU A 262 6.89 8.11 -32.86
C GLU A 262 5.67 8.74 -33.54
N MET A 263 4.54 8.02 -33.61
CA MET A 263 3.28 8.57 -34.12
C MET A 263 2.65 9.64 -33.22
N THR A 264 3.08 9.76 -31.96
CA THR A 264 2.62 10.83 -31.05
C THR A 264 3.40 12.12 -31.18
N LEU A 265 4.56 12.10 -31.83
CA LEU A 265 5.45 13.26 -31.97
C LEU A 265 5.14 14.02 -33.27
N GLU A 266 5.18 15.36 -33.20
CA GLU A 266 5.21 16.20 -34.40
C GLU A 266 6.65 16.26 -34.96
N SER A 267 6.81 16.57 -36.24
CA SER A 267 8.04 16.32 -37.02
C SER A 267 9.32 17.03 -36.52
N SER A 268 9.26 17.91 -35.53
CA SER A 268 10.42 18.62 -34.97
C SER A 268 10.44 18.70 -33.43
N ASP A 269 9.52 18.01 -32.75
CA ASP A 269 9.39 18.15 -31.30
C ASP A 269 10.44 17.31 -30.56
N ILE A 270 11.05 17.94 -29.54
CA ILE A 270 11.98 17.27 -28.63
C ILE A 270 11.14 16.68 -27.49
N PRO A 271 11.02 15.33 -27.39
CA PRO A 271 10.19 14.72 -26.37
C PRO A 271 10.78 14.96 -24.98
N LYS A 272 9.92 15.35 -24.04
CA LYS A 272 10.26 15.41 -22.61
C LYS A 272 10.06 14.07 -21.95
N TRP A 273 10.78 13.83 -20.87
CA TRP A 273 10.64 12.58 -20.12
C TRP A 273 9.22 12.36 -19.59
N ASP A 274 8.57 13.41 -19.07
CA ASP A 274 7.23 13.31 -18.51
C ASP A 274 6.17 12.93 -19.57
N ASP A 275 6.29 13.47 -20.79
CA ASP A 275 5.39 13.16 -21.90
C ASP A 275 5.58 11.70 -22.37
N PHE A 276 6.83 11.25 -22.47
CA PHE A 276 7.17 9.86 -22.79
C PHE A 276 6.64 8.89 -21.73
N LEU A 277 6.80 9.23 -20.44
CA LEU A 277 6.30 8.44 -19.33
C LEU A 277 4.76 8.37 -19.31
N ALA A 278 4.09 9.47 -19.62
CA ALA A 278 2.62 9.50 -19.78
C ALA A 278 2.17 8.59 -20.93
N PHE A 279 2.87 8.62 -22.06
CA PHE A 279 2.63 7.71 -23.17
C PHE A 279 2.78 6.24 -22.75
N LEU A 280 3.89 5.88 -22.10
CA LEU A 280 4.13 4.50 -21.67
C LEU A 280 3.06 4.00 -20.70
N ASN A 281 2.64 4.83 -19.74
CA ASN A 281 1.55 4.48 -18.83
C ASN A 281 0.23 4.26 -19.57
N LYS A 282 -0.07 5.08 -20.58
CA LYS A 282 -1.24 4.90 -21.45
C LYS A 282 -1.15 3.59 -22.24
N ARG A 283 0.04 3.22 -22.72
CA ARG A 283 0.26 1.93 -23.40
C ARG A 283 0.08 0.75 -22.45
N CYS A 284 0.57 0.81 -21.20
CA CYS A 284 0.30 -0.22 -20.19
C CYS A 284 -1.20 -0.39 -19.98
N LEU A 285 -1.92 0.70 -19.72
CA LEU A 285 -3.38 0.68 -19.54
C LEU A 285 -4.11 0.11 -20.76
N PHE A 286 -3.65 0.43 -21.98
CA PHE A 286 -4.21 -0.13 -23.19
C PHE A 286 -4.02 -1.65 -23.25
N LEU A 287 -2.81 -2.15 -22.98
CA LEU A 287 -2.51 -3.59 -22.96
C LEU A 287 -3.24 -4.33 -21.83
N GLU A 288 -3.53 -3.67 -20.70
CA GLU A 288 -4.35 -4.21 -19.60
C GLU A 288 -5.81 -4.41 -19.99
N ASN A 289 -6.34 -3.50 -20.81
CA ASN A 289 -7.73 -3.51 -21.25
C ASN A 289 -7.96 -4.42 -22.46
N LEU A 290 -6.91 -4.79 -23.19
CA LEU A 290 -7.02 -5.79 -24.24
C LEU A 290 -7.16 -7.18 -23.61
N PRO A 291 -8.06 -8.04 -24.14
CA PRO A 291 -8.07 -9.44 -23.73
C PRO A 291 -6.70 -9.99 -24.08
N SER A 292 -5.92 -10.38 -23.05
CA SER A 292 -4.62 -11.01 -23.23
C SER A 292 -4.82 -12.13 -24.25
N ALA A 293 -4.28 -11.94 -25.46
CA ALA A 293 -4.30 -12.96 -26.49
C ALA A 293 -3.60 -14.14 -25.84
N GLY A 294 -4.39 -15.12 -25.42
CA GLY A 294 -4.00 -16.05 -24.39
C GLY A 294 -2.60 -16.54 -24.67
N THR A 295 -1.66 -16.21 -23.77
CA THR A 295 -0.54 -17.11 -23.57
C THR A 295 -1.20 -18.45 -23.42
N LYS A 296 -1.03 -19.33 -24.42
CA LYS A 296 -1.33 -20.74 -24.26
C LYS A 296 -0.41 -21.18 -23.15
N GLY A 297 -0.88 -21.00 -21.92
CA GLY A 297 -0.33 -21.68 -20.78
C GLY A 297 -0.27 -23.12 -21.22
N LYS A 298 0.91 -23.71 -21.11
CA LYS A 298 1.02 -25.16 -21.00
C LYS A 298 0.22 -25.52 -19.73
N GLN A 299 -1.10 -25.58 -19.86
CA GLN A 299 -1.94 -26.24 -18.91
C GLN A 299 -1.52 -27.69 -19.04
N ASN A 300 -0.72 -28.15 -18.09
CA ASN A 300 -0.69 -29.54 -17.72
C ASN A 300 -2.13 -29.89 -17.35
N PHE A 301 -2.90 -30.34 -18.34
CA PHE A 301 -4.17 -31.01 -18.10
C PHE A 301 -3.84 -32.21 -17.21
N LYS A 302 -4.17 -32.11 -15.91
CA LYS A 302 -4.30 -33.30 -15.08
C LYS A 302 -5.43 -34.11 -15.69
N ASP A 303 -5.10 -35.34 -16.08
CA ASP A 303 -6.03 -36.34 -16.58
C ASP A 303 -7.18 -36.52 -15.58
N TYR A 304 -8.35 -35.99 -15.93
CA TYR A 304 -9.62 -36.45 -15.39
C TYR A 304 -10.24 -37.43 -16.38
N PRO A 305 -10.89 -38.51 -15.90
CA PRO A 305 -11.30 -39.62 -16.76
C PRO A 305 -12.40 -39.14 -17.70
N ARG A 306 -12.09 -39.05 -19.00
CA ARG A 306 -13.09 -38.85 -20.05
C ARG A 306 -14.08 -40.01 -20.00
N HIS A 307 -15.37 -39.68 -19.87
CA HIS A 307 -16.43 -40.61 -20.23
C HIS A 307 -16.23 -41.05 -21.67
N LYS A 308 -16.18 -42.37 -21.87
CA LYS A 308 -15.92 -43.05 -23.12
C LYS A 308 -16.97 -42.65 -24.18
N SER A 309 -16.59 -41.81 -25.12
CA SER A 309 -17.26 -41.75 -26.42
C SER A 309 -16.73 -42.90 -27.27
N PHE A 310 -17.64 -43.72 -27.78
CA PHE A 310 -17.40 -44.87 -28.65
C PHE A 310 -16.56 -44.46 -29.87
N ILE A 311 -15.33 -44.96 -29.97
CA ILE A 311 -14.53 -44.90 -31.20
C ILE A 311 -14.62 -46.28 -31.84
N LEU A 312 -15.29 -46.36 -32.99
CA LEU A 312 -15.18 -47.48 -33.91
C LEU A 312 -13.81 -47.37 -34.59
N HIS A 313 -12.96 -48.37 -34.37
CA HIS A 313 -11.81 -48.61 -35.23
C HIS A 313 -12.32 -48.99 -36.62
N THR A 314 -11.94 -48.22 -37.63
CA THR A 314 -11.93 -48.73 -39.01
C THR A 314 -10.56 -48.47 -39.58
N ASP A 315 -9.89 -49.58 -39.87
CA ASP A 315 -8.63 -49.68 -40.57
C ASP A 315 -8.65 -48.96 -41.92
N ALA A 316 -7.43 -48.71 -42.41
CA ALA A 316 -7.12 -48.05 -43.67
C ALA A 316 -7.97 -48.50 -44.87
N ASN A 317 -8.19 -47.53 -45.78
CA ASN A 317 -9.00 -47.57 -47.00
C ASN A 317 -10.51 -47.47 -46.79
N ILE A 318 -11.11 -46.31 -47.14
CA ILE A 318 -12.39 -46.20 -47.87
C ILE A 318 -12.52 -44.76 -48.42
N ASP A 319 -12.81 -44.69 -49.72
CA ASP A 319 -13.06 -43.50 -50.55
C ASP A 319 -14.10 -42.52 -49.98
N LYS A 320 -13.73 -41.23 -49.89
CA LYS A 320 -14.67 -40.15 -49.55
C LYS A 320 -15.42 -39.61 -50.78
N LYS A 321 -16.37 -40.38 -51.30
CA LYS A 321 -17.36 -39.82 -52.26
C LYS A 321 -18.25 -38.78 -51.57
N PHE A 322 -18.22 -37.54 -52.05
CA PHE A 322 -19.13 -36.47 -51.65
C PHE A 322 -20.52 -36.64 -52.28
N LYS A 323 -21.60 -36.36 -51.54
CA LYS A 323 -23.00 -36.55 -51.99
C LYS A 323 -23.51 -35.55 -53.06
N LEU A 324 -22.68 -34.62 -53.54
CA LEU A 324 -23.03 -33.62 -54.58
C LEU A 324 -22.09 -33.63 -55.80
N CYS A 325 -20.94 -34.29 -55.70
CA CYS A 325 -20.04 -34.54 -56.82
C CYS A 325 -19.31 -35.86 -56.58
N SER A 326 -19.41 -36.78 -57.53
CA SER A 326 -18.91 -38.16 -57.39
C SER A 326 -17.38 -38.29 -57.48
N LEU A 327 -16.61 -37.21 -57.28
CA LEU A 327 -15.16 -37.15 -57.41
C LEU A 327 -14.52 -36.63 -56.12
N ASN A 328 -13.36 -37.19 -55.76
CA ASN A 328 -12.58 -36.82 -54.58
C ASN A 328 -11.72 -35.57 -54.89
N HIS A 329 -12.11 -34.40 -54.39
CA HIS A 329 -11.29 -33.19 -54.44
C HIS A 329 -11.48 -32.37 -53.15
N ASP A 330 -10.55 -31.45 -52.88
CA ASP A 330 -10.67 -30.49 -51.79
C ASP A 330 -11.79 -29.45 -52.06
N LEU A 331 -12.36 -28.90 -50.99
CA LEU A 331 -13.58 -28.07 -51.02
C LEU A 331 -13.40 -26.74 -51.79
N TYR A 332 -12.19 -26.20 -51.86
CA TYR A 332 -11.87 -24.96 -52.57
C TYR A 332 -11.71 -25.14 -54.09
N ASN A 333 -11.62 -26.39 -54.57
CA ASN A 333 -11.43 -26.75 -55.99
C ASN A 333 -12.70 -27.38 -56.62
N CYS A 334 -13.87 -27.17 -56.02
CA CYS A 334 -15.13 -27.69 -56.58
C CYS A 334 -15.76 -26.69 -57.56
N ASP A 335 -15.70 -26.99 -58.86
CA ASP A 335 -16.30 -26.17 -59.94
C ASP A 335 -17.83 -26.00 -59.86
N LYS A 336 -18.53 -26.77 -59.01
CA LYS A 336 -19.98 -26.61 -58.79
C LYS A 336 -20.35 -25.54 -57.77
N SER A 337 -19.38 -24.85 -57.18
CA SER A 337 -19.64 -23.76 -56.21
C SER A 337 -20.03 -22.42 -56.85
N ILE A 338 -19.99 -22.29 -58.18
CA ILE A 338 -20.24 -21.01 -58.87
C ILE A 338 -21.75 -20.69 -59.06
N HIS A 339 -22.67 -21.60 -58.75
CA HIS A 339 -24.11 -21.38 -59.01
C HIS A 339 -25.02 -21.07 -57.80
N LEU A 340 -24.47 -20.74 -56.63
CA LEU A 340 -25.29 -20.34 -55.46
C LEU A 340 -25.27 -18.83 -55.15
N TYR A 341 -24.86 -18.00 -56.10
CA TYR A 341 -25.14 -16.56 -56.10
C TYR A 341 -25.77 -16.14 -57.43
N LYS A 342 -27.08 -16.38 -57.57
CA LYS A 342 -27.97 -15.59 -58.41
C LYS A 342 -29.35 -15.53 -57.80
#